data_AF-A0A5N1J929-F1
#
_entry.id   AF-A0A5N1J929-F1
#
_cell.length_a   1.000
_cell.length_b   1.000
_cell.length_c   1.000
_cell.angle_alpha   90.00
_cell.angle_beta   90.00
_cell.angle_gamma   90.00
#
_symmetry.space_group_name_H-M   'P 1'
#
loop_
_entity.id
_entity.type
_entity.pdbx_description
1 polymer ?
#
loop_
_entity_poly.entity_id
_entity_poly.type
_entity_poly.pdbx_seq_one_letter_code
_entity_poly.pdbx_strand_id
1 'polypeptide(L)'
;MINETVGKRLIYLRKDLGRRQGEELSVNDVAQKMGIERHTLSRLENGSKGTIESFVTALRFYRKQGYNQEWILEDNNANTPMVVPSSGQMLAVVRTLNKIKECVTDYSAELEEQLKNLGFDAVEIRNFHKDSELVLPVELS
;
A
#
# COMPACT_ATOMS: atom_id res chain seq x y z
N MET A 1 13.87 -13.29 16.18
CA MET A 1 13.48 -11.93 15.75
C MET A 1 12.27 -11.93 14.83
N ILE A 2 12.27 -12.67 13.71
CA ILE A 2 11.16 -12.69 12.72
C ILE A 2 9.77 -13.07 13.33
N ASN A 3 9.70 -14.15 14.11
CA ASN A 3 8.41 -14.63 14.67
C ASN A 3 7.75 -13.64 15.62
N GLU A 4 8.55 -12.84 16.35
CA GLU A 4 8.02 -11.83 17.27
C GLU A 4 7.44 -10.62 16.52
N THR A 5 8.06 -10.27 15.38
CA THR A 5 7.58 -9.21 14.48
C THR A 5 6.26 -9.61 13.82
N VAL A 6 6.15 -10.86 13.34
CA VAL A 6 4.92 -11.39 12.76
C VAL A 6 3.77 -11.42 13.78
N GLY A 7 4.02 -11.88 15.02
CA GLY A 7 3.01 -11.87 16.08
C GLY A 7 2.47 -10.47 16.38
N LYS A 8 3.36 -9.48 16.53
CA LYS A 8 2.98 -8.06 16.72
C LYS A 8 2.14 -7.52 15.57
N ARG A 9 2.45 -7.91 14.33
CA ARG A 9 1.67 -7.54 13.14
C ARG A 9 0.27 -8.16 13.17
N LEU A 10 0.13 -9.43 13.55
CA LEU A 10 -1.19 -10.06 13.66
C LEU A 10 -2.08 -9.34 14.68
N ILE A 11 -1.52 -8.90 15.82
CA ILE A 11 -2.24 -8.06 16.81
C ILE A 11 -2.68 -6.76 16.15
N TYR A 12 -1.78 -6.11 15.40
CA TYR A 12 -2.08 -4.86 14.71
C TYR A 12 -3.23 -5.04 13.72
N LEU A 13 -3.19 -6.09 12.89
CA LEU A 13 -4.23 -6.39 11.90
C LEU A 13 -5.59 -6.64 12.55
N ARG A 14 -5.64 -7.35 13.68
CA ARG A 14 -6.91 -7.53 14.42
C ARG A 14 -7.50 -6.20 14.86
N LYS A 15 -6.68 -5.31 15.43
CA LYS A 15 -7.13 -3.98 15.87
C LYS A 15 -7.54 -3.10 14.70
N ASP A 16 -6.82 -3.17 13.59
CA ASP A 16 -7.16 -2.44 12.36
C ASP A 16 -8.45 -2.96 11.73
N LEU A 17 -8.64 -4.29 11.71
CA LEU A 17 -9.86 -4.91 11.21
C LEU A 17 -11.08 -4.49 12.02
N GLY A 18 -10.93 -4.44 13.35
CA GLY A 18 -11.97 -3.93 14.23
C GLY A 18 -12.34 -2.48 13.91
N ARG A 19 -11.33 -1.61 13.76
CA ARG A 19 -11.55 -0.21 13.34
C ARG A 19 -12.29 -0.10 12.00
N ARG A 20 -12.00 -0.96 11.02
CA ARG A 20 -12.71 -0.99 9.73
C ARG A 20 -14.15 -1.48 9.83
N GLN A 21 -14.42 -2.39 10.77
CA GLN A 21 -15.76 -2.95 11.00
C GLN A 21 -16.59 -2.08 11.97
N GLY A 22 -15.98 -1.08 12.61
CA GLY A 22 -16.64 -0.24 13.61
C GLY A 22 -16.82 -0.93 14.97
N GLU A 23 -16.09 -2.02 15.24
CA GLU A 23 -16.18 -2.80 16.47
C GLU A 23 -14.78 -3.12 17.04
N GLU A 24 -14.62 -3.17 18.37
CA GLU A 24 -13.37 -3.65 18.95
C GLU A 24 -13.31 -5.18 18.90
N LEU A 25 -12.54 -5.72 17.96
CA LEU A 25 -12.37 -7.16 17.83
C LEU A 25 -11.44 -7.73 18.91
N SER A 26 -12.00 -8.58 19.76
CA SER A 26 -11.22 -9.39 20.69
C SER A 26 -10.51 -10.53 19.96
N VAL A 27 -9.51 -11.13 20.64
CA VAL A 27 -8.84 -12.34 20.15
C VAL A 27 -9.85 -13.47 19.95
N ASN A 28 -10.89 -13.54 20.80
CA ASN A 28 -11.90 -14.58 20.71
C ASN A 28 -12.76 -14.42 19.44
N ASP A 29 -13.15 -13.19 19.12
CA ASP A 29 -14.01 -12.91 17.96
C ASP A 29 -13.30 -13.27 16.65
N VAL A 30 -12.02 -12.88 16.54
CA VAL A 30 -11.22 -13.23 15.36
C VAL A 30 -10.93 -14.72 15.30
N ALA A 31 -10.60 -15.38 16.42
CA ALA A 31 -10.38 -16.82 16.45
C ALA A 31 -11.61 -17.60 16.00
N GLN A 32 -12.80 -17.19 16.46
CA GLN A 32 -14.08 -17.77 16.05
C GLN A 32 -14.36 -17.53 14.56
N LYS A 33 -14.17 -16.28 14.06
CA LYS A 33 -14.31 -15.95 12.63
C LYS A 33 -13.30 -16.73 11.75
N MET A 34 -12.16 -17.11 12.30
CA MET A 34 -11.12 -17.90 11.64
C MET A 34 -11.36 -19.42 11.69
N GLY A 35 -12.17 -19.90 12.63
CA GLY A 35 -12.34 -21.33 12.89
C GLY A 35 -11.14 -21.98 13.61
N ILE A 36 -10.41 -21.23 14.44
CA ILE A 36 -9.32 -21.76 15.28
C ILE A 36 -9.61 -21.48 16.76
N GLU A 37 -8.94 -22.21 17.65
CA GLU A 37 -9.11 -22.00 19.08
C GLU A 37 -8.47 -20.67 19.53
N ARG A 38 -9.11 -19.98 20.48
CA ARG A 38 -8.65 -18.70 21.03
C ARG A 38 -7.18 -18.74 21.46
N HIS A 39 -6.78 -19.81 22.15
CA HIS A 39 -5.42 -19.96 22.65
C HIS A 39 -4.41 -20.16 21.52
N THR A 40 -4.82 -20.76 20.40
CA THR A 40 -4.00 -20.91 19.20
C THR A 40 -3.71 -19.54 18.57
N LEU A 41 -4.73 -18.69 18.41
CA LEU A 41 -4.54 -17.34 17.90
C LEU A 41 -3.69 -16.49 18.85
N SER A 42 -3.95 -16.58 20.16
CA SER A 42 -3.17 -15.87 21.16
C SER A 42 -1.69 -16.27 21.15
N ARG A 43 -1.37 -17.55 20.93
CA ARG A 43 0.02 -18.02 20.77
C ARG A 43 0.68 -17.41 19.53
N LEU A 44 -0.02 -17.41 18.39
CA LEU A 44 0.45 -16.79 17.15
C LEU A 44 0.72 -15.28 17.33
N GLU A 45 -0.19 -14.56 17.98
CA GLU A 45 -0.05 -13.12 18.28
C GLU A 45 1.13 -12.82 19.22
N ASN A 46 1.41 -13.71 20.18
CA ASN A 46 2.52 -13.55 21.12
C ASN A 46 3.87 -14.06 20.59
N GLY A 47 4.00 -14.25 19.27
CA GLY A 47 5.24 -14.72 18.62
C GLY A 47 5.65 -16.15 19.00
N SER A 48 4.74 -16.88 19.66
CA SER A 48 4.97 -18.22 20.20
C SER A 48 4.43 -19.29 19.26
N LYS A 49 5.16 -20.41 19.13
CA LYS A 49 4.90 -21.53 18.21
C LYS A 49 3.42 -21.92 18.13
N GLY A 50 2.72 -21.50 17.08
CA GLY A 50 1.51 -22.15 16.58
C GLY A 50 1.89 -23.25 15.58
N THR A 51 0.93 -24.09 15.18
CA THR A 51 1.15 -25.00 14.05
C THR A 51 1.24 -24.19 12.76
N ILE A 52 1.99 -24.71 11.77
CA ILE A 52 2.04 -24.12 10.43
C ILE A 52 0.62 -23.97 9.86
N GLU A 53 -0.25 -24.95 10.12
CA GLU A 53 -1.65 -24.93 9.72
C GLU A 53 -2.40 -23.72 10.26
N SER A 54 -2.33 -23.46 11.56
CA SER A 54 -3.00 -22.31 12.17
C SER A 54 -2.46 -20.98 11.65
N PHE A 55 -1.15 -20.92 11.36
CA PHE A 55 -0.55 -19.73 10.74
C PHE A 55 -1.06 -19.51 9.32
N VAL A 56 -1.12 -20.56 8.50
CA VAL A 56 -1.70 -20.50 7.14
C VAL A 56 -3.17 -20.08 7.19
N THR A 57 -3.95 -20.59 8.17
CA THR A 57 -5.34 -20.18 8.37
C THR A 57 -5.45 -18.69 8.71
N ALA A 58 -4.56 -18.15 9.56
CA ALA A 58 -4.47 -16.71 9.84
C ALA A 58 -4.18 -15.89 8.59
N LEU A 59 -3.17 -16.28 7.80
CA LEU A 59 -2.82 -15.58 6.57
C LEU A 59 -3.97 -15.60 5.55
N ARG A 60 -4.69 -16.72 5.43
CA ARG A 60 -5.86 -16.84 4.54
C ARG A 60 -7.01 -15.95 5.02
N PHE A 61 -7.27 -15.92 6.31
CA PHE A 61 -8.29 -15.06 6.90
C PHE A 61 -8.01 -13.59 6.60
N TYR A 62 -6.82 -13.11 6.94
CA TYR A 62 -6.47 -11.70 6.71
C TYR A 62 -6.43 -11.34 5.23
N ARG A 63 -5.99 -12.24 4.34
CA ARG A 63 -6.10 -12.05 2.89
C ARG A 63 -7.56 -11.85 2.44
N LYS A 64 -8.50 -12.64 2.96
CA LYS A 64 -9.94 -12.48 2.64
C LYS A 64 -10.50 -11.14 3.12
N GLN A 65 -9.91 -10.54 4.16
CA GLN A 65 -10.25 -9.21 4.65
C GLN A 65 -9.53 -8.08 3.88
N GLY A 66 -8.77 -8.40 2.82
CA GLY A 66 -8.07 -7.43 1.97
C GLY A 66 -6.67 -7.05 2.43
N TYR A 67 -6.13 -7.72 3.45
CA TYR A 67 -4.75 -7.45 3.91
C TYR A 67 -3.72 -8.09 3.00
N ASN A 68 -2.60 -7.39 2.82
CA ASN A 68 -1.46 -7.89 2.07
C ASN A 68 -0.66 -8.88 2.93
N GLN A 69 -0.43 -10.09 2.42
CA GLN A 69 0.33 -11.12 3.12
C GLN A 69 1.82 -10.79 3.19
N GLU A 70 2.38 -10.11 2.19
CA GLU A 70 3.77 -9.67 2.19
C GLU A 70 4.05 -8.72 3.35
N TRP A 71 3.12 -7.79 3.62
CA TRP A 71 3.22 -6.89 4.78
C TRP A 71 3.33 -7.63 6.11
N ILE A 72 2.69 -8.81 6.22
CA ILE A 72 2.72 -9.64 7.43
C ILE A 72 4.07 -10.34 7.55
N LEU A 73 4.59 -10.86 6.43
CA LEU A 73 5.68 -11.83 6.39
C LEU A 73 7.07 -11.21 6.22
N GLU A 74 7.19 -10.06 5.57
CA GLU A 74 8.49 -9.44 5.27
C GLU A 74 9.23 -8.96 6.52
N ASP A 75 10.54 -9.15 6.59
CA ASP A 75 11.32 -8.68 7.73
C ASP A 75 11.22 -7.16 7.91
N ASN A 76 11.24 -6.42 6.81
CA ASN A 76 10.98 -4.98 6.74
C ASN A 76 9.82 -4.71 5.79
N ASN A 77 8.71 -4.19 6.32
CA ASN A 77 7.48 -3.93 5.58
C ASN A 77 7.17 -2.43 5.43
N ALA A 78 8.15 -1.55 5.61
CA ALA A 78 7.95 -0.09 5.59
C ALA A 78 7.42 0.43 4.25
N ASN A 79 7.86 -0.18 3.14
CA ASN A 79 7.44 0.19 1.78
C ASN A 79 6.32 -0.71 1.24
N THR A 80 5.85 -1.65 2.06
CA THR A 80 4.87 -2.64 1.65
C THR A 80 3.50 -2.16 2.09
N PRO A 81 2.50 -2.06 1.20
CA PRO A 81 1.18 -1.60 1.59
C PRO A 81 0.51 -2.67 2.46
N MET A 82 -0.07 -2.27 3.59
CA MET A 82 -0.78 -3.18 4.51
C MET A 82 -2.06 -3.77 3.90
N VAL A 83 -2.68 -3.05 2.95
CA VAL A 83 -3.94 -3.42 2.30
C VAL A 83 -3.69 -3.56 0.82
N VAL A 84 -4.25 -4.61 0.23
CA VAL A 84 -4.28 -4.73 -1.22
C VAL A 84 -5.39 -3.81 -1.73
N PRO A 85 -5.08 -2.78 -2.53
CA PRO A 85 -6.10 -1.90 -3.07
C PRO A 85 -7.06 -2.71 -3.95
N SER A 86 -8.36 -2.46 -3.79
CA SER A 86 -9.35 -3.09 -4.67
C SER A 86 -9.21 -2.56 -6.10
N SER A 87 -9.63 -3.33 -7.09
CA SER A 87 -9.63 -2.89 -8.49
C SER A 87 -10.41 -1.57 -8.67
N GLY A 88 -11.48 -1.37 -7.90
CA GLY A 88 -12.25 -0.12 -7.90
C GLY A 88 -11.45 1.09 -7.39
N GLN A 89 -10.69 0.92 -6.29
CA GLN A 89 -9.81 1.96 -5.78
C GLN A 89 -8.68 2.28 -6.75
N MET A 90 -8.09 1.25 -7.37
CA MET A 90 -7.04 1.44 -8.39
C MET A 90 -7.59 2.20 -9.60
N LEU A 91 -8.79 1.85 -10.08
CA LEU A 91 -9.47 2.57 -11.16
C LEU A 91 -9.76 4.03 -10.79
N ALA A 92 -10.14 4.32 -9.55
CA ALA A 92 -10.33 5.68 -9.09
C ALA A 92 -9.03 6.49 -9.15
N VAL A 93 -7.90 5.91 -8.72
CA VAL A 93 -6.58 6.53 -8.84
C VAL A 93 -6.23 6.80 -10.30
N VAL A 94 -6.41 5.83 -11.19
CA VAL A 94 -6.14 5.99 -12.63
C VAL A 94 -6.99 7.10 -13.24
N ARG A 95 -8.28 7.17 -12.89
CA ARG A 95 -9.15 8.27 -13.34
C ARG A 95 -8.64 9.63 -12.88
N THR A 96 -8.21 9.75 -11.63
CA THR A 96 -7.63 10.99 -11.10
C THR A 96 -6.32 11.35 -11.81
N LEU A 97 -5.45 10.38 -12.07
CA LEU A 97 -4.22 10.60 -12.83
C LEU A 97 -4.49 11.09 -14.25
N ASN A 98 -5.48 10.53 -14.93
CA ASN A 98 -5.88 11.00 -16.27
C ASN A 98 -6.39 12.45 -16.23
N LYS A 99 -7.20 12.81 -15.23
CA LYS A 99 -7.64 14.21 -15.05
C LYS A 99 -6.48 15.17 -14.81
N ILE A 100 -5.50 14.76 -14.00
CA ILE A 100 -4.30 15.57 -13.77
C ILE A 100 -3.51 15.73 -15.07
N LYS A 101 -3.34 14.65 -15.83
CA LYS A 101 -2.64 14.68 -17.11
C LYS A 101 -3.32 15.62 -18.11
N GLU A 102 -4.65 15.55 -18.23
CA GLU A 102 -5.43 16.45 -19.08
C GLU A 102 -5.21 17.91 -18.65
N CYS A 103 -5.38 18.20 -17.36
CA CYS A 103 -5.20 19.53 -16.79
C CYS A 103 -3.79 20.10 -17.04
N VAL A 104 -2.73 19.30 -16.84
CA VAL A 104 -1.35 19.71 -17.13
C VAL A 104 -1.15 19.96 -18.62
N THR A 105 -1.77 19.16 -19.49
CA THR A 105 -1.69 19.34 -20.94
C THR A 105 -2.36 20.65 -21.36
N ASP A 106 -3.53 20.94 -20.82
CA ASP A 106 -4.29 22.16 -21.11
C ASP A 106 -3.51 23.42 -20.68
N TYR A 107 -3.00 23.43 -19.45
CA TYR A 107 -2.19 24.56 -18.96
C TYR A 107 -0.85 24.69 -19.68
N SER A 108 -0.24 23.58 -20.12
CA SER A 108 0.97 23.63 -20.94
C SER A 108 0.69 24.29 -22.29
N ALA A 109 -0.44 23.97 -22.93
CA ALA A 109 -0.84 24.58 -24.19
C ALA A 109 -1.15 26.08 -24.03
N GLU A 110 -1.84 26.45 -22.94
CA GLU A 110 -2.10 27.86 -22.62
C GLU A 110 -0.80 28.63 -22.40
N LEU A 111 0.15 28.05 -21.66
CA LEU A 111 1.46 28.66 -21.42
C LEU A 111 2.26 28.81 -22.73
N GLU A 112 2.26 27.81 -23.61
CA GLU A 112 2.90 27.90 -24.93
C GLU A 112 2.30 29.03 -25.78
N GLU A 113 0.97 29.21 -25.75
CA GLU A 113 0.29 30.31 -26.44
C GLU A 113 0.68 31.67 -25.85
N GLN A 114 0.71 31.79 -24.51
CA GLN A 114 1.15 33.01 -23.83
C GLN A 114 2.60 33.37 -24.18
N LEU A 115 3.50 32.39 -24.18
CA LEU A 115 4.91 32.60 -24.54
C LEU A 115 5.07 33.01 -26.00
N LYS A 116 4.32 32.40 -26.91
CA LYS A 116 4.28 32.77 -28.32
C LYS A 116 3.79 34.21 -28.52
N ASN A 117 2.75 34.63 -27.79
CA ASN A 117 2.23 35.99 -27.84
C ASN A 117 3.23 37.05 -27.31
N LEU A 118 4.15 36.65 -26.43
CA LEU A 118 5.26 37.48 -25.94
C LEU A 118 6.48 37.48 -26.88
N GLY A 119 6.42 36.75 -28.00
CA GLY A 119 7.48 36.70 -29.01
C GLY A 119 8.56 35.65 -28.75
N PHE A 120 8.35 34.74 -27.78
CA PHE A 120 9.21 33.57 -27.61
C PHE A 120 8.79 32.48 -28.61
N ASP A 121 9.62 32.22 -29.62
CA ASP A 121 9.40 31.10 -30.55
C ASP A 121 9.79 29.77 -29.90
N ALA A 122 8.99 28.72 -30.16
CA ALA A 122 9.09 27.39 -29.53
C ALA A 122 10.45 26.67 -29.66
N VAL A 123 11.37 27.20 -30.47
CA VAL A 123 12.73 26.69 -30.66
C VAL A 123 13.60 26.93 -29.42
N GLU A 124 13.40 28.02 -28.68
CA GLU A 124 14.17 28.29 -27.45
C GLU A 124 13.66 27.50 -26.24
N ILE A 125 12.36 27.17 -26.20
CA ILE A 125 11.73 26.40 -25.11
C ILE A 125 12.20 24.94 -25.11
N ARG A 126 12.48 24.34 -26.29
CA ARG A 126 13.03 22.97 -26.39
C ARG A 126 14.39 22.79 -25.71
N ASN A 127 15.14 23.87 -25.50
CA ASN A 127 16.42 23.79 -24.78
C ASN A 127 16.23 23.65 -23.25
N PHE A 128 15.09 24.07 -22.69
CA PHE A 128 14.80 23.84 -21.27
C PHE A 128 14.44 22.39 -20.95
N HIS A 129 13.94 21.62 -21.92
CA HIS A 129 13.61 20.20 -21.74
C HIS A 129 14.82 19.25 -21.78
N LYS A 130 16.01 19.71 -22.18
CA LYS A 130 17.21 18.87 -22.24
C LYS A 130 17.92 18.71 -20.90
N ASP A 131 17.72 19.61 -19.95
CA ASP A 131 18.43 19.58 -18.66
C ASP A 131 17.64 18.87 -17.55
N SER A 132 16.47 18.29 -17.88
CA SER A 132 15.64 17.52 -16.94
C SER A 132 15.72 16.01 -17.23
N GLU A 133 16.91 15.49 -17.55
CA GLU A 133 17.15 14.06 -17.36
C GLU A 133 17.03 13.77 -15.85
N LEU A 134 15.99 13.02 -15.49
CA LEU A 134 15.89 12.36 -14.19
C LEU A 134 17.11 11.44 -14.02
N VAL A 135 18.15 11.96 -13.36
CA VAL A 135 19.26 11.14 -12.88
C VAL A 135 18.71 10.24 -11.78
N LEU A 136 18.49 8.97 -12.10
CA LEU A 136 18.25 7.92 -11.10
C LEU A 136 19.47 7.86 -10.17
N PRO A 137 19.30 7.80 -8.85
CA PRO A 137 20.42 7.60 -7.95
C PRO A 137 21.08 6.27 -8.28
N VAL A 138 22.37 6.32 -8.61
CA VAL A 138 23.20 5.12 -8.73
C VAL A 138 23.24 4.46 -7.36
N GLU A 139 22.75 3.21 -7.29
CA GLU A 139 22.85 2.39 -6.08
C GLU A 139 24.33 2.27 -5.68
N LEU A 140 24.66 2.77 -4.49
CA LEU A 140 25.95 2.54 -3.87
C LEU A 140 25.96 1.10 -3.32
N SER A 141 26.66 0.24 -4.06
CA SER A 141 27.18 -1.07 -3.63
C SER A 141 28.13 -0.95 -2.44
#